data_AF-A0A382TG30-F1
#
_entry.id   AF-A0A382TG30-F1
#
_cell.length_a   1.000
_cell.length_b   1.000
_cell.length_c   1.000
_cell.angle_alpha   90.00
_cell.angle_beta   90.00
_cell.angle_gamma   90.00
#
_symmetry.space_group_name_H-M   'P 1'
#
loop_
_entity.id
_entity.type
_entity.pdbx_description
1 polymer ?
#
loop_
_entity_poly.entity_id
_entity_poly.type
_entity_poly.pdbx_seq_one_letter_code
_entity_poly.pdbx_strand_id
1 'polypeptide(L)'
;MYDLGWIKGAIFNKPIISIGNITSGGTGKTPMVIYLAQLLQTKGKKPGIISRGYGRKSQGLQVVHDGKKIIASVELAGDEPFLMANILKNIPIIVSENRIKGIK
;
A
#
# COMPACT_ATOMS: atom_id res chain seq x y z
N MET A 1 21.73 -8.78 -9.74
CA MET A 1 21.62 -9.54 -8.48
C MET A 1 20.26 -10.24 -8.36
N TYR A 2 19.12 -9.55 -8.48
CA TYR A 2 17.81 -10.21 -8.59
C TYR A 2 17.69 -11.03 -9.89
N ASP A 3 18.04 -10.47 -11.04
CA ASP A 3 18.00 -11.18 -12.34
C ASP A 3 19.00 -12.35 -12.42
N LEU A 4 20.05 -12.29 -11.59
CA LEU A 4 21.06 -13.34 -11.46
C LEU A 4 20.63 -14.44 -10.46
N GLY A 5 19.46 -14.30 -9.83
CA GLY A 5 18.93 -15.26 -8.85
C GLY A 5 19.63 -15.28 -7.49
N TRP A 6 20.63 -14.42 -7.27
CA TRP A 6 21.39 -14.36 -6.01
C TRP A 6 20.56 -13.84 -4.83
N ILE A 7 19.54 -13.03 -5.11
CA ILE A 7 18.52 -12.66 -4.13
C ILE A 7 17.18 -13.23 -4.59
N LYS A 8 16.58 -14.08 -3.74
CA LYS A 8 15.25 -14.64 -3.98
C LYS A 8 14.15 -13.67 -3.56
N GLY A 9 13.14 -13.52 -4.40
CA GLY A 9 11.89 -12.86 -4.04
C GLY A 9 11.03 -13.74 -3.10
N ALA A 10 10.07 -13.13 -2.42
CA ALA A 10 9.05 -13.86 -1.67
C ALA A 10 7.86 -14.22 -2.57
N ILE A 11 7.38 -15.46 -2.44
CA ILE A 11 6.19 -15.94 -3.14
C ILE A 11 5.03 -15.99 -2.15
N PHE A 12 3.85 -15.55 -2.59
CA PHE A 12 2.63 -15.56 -1.79
C PHE A 12 1.53 -16.29 -2.54
N ASN A 13 0.64 -16.96 -1.80
CA ASN A 13 -0.49 -17.69 -2.38
C ASN A 13 -1.69 -16.77 -2.73
N LYS A 14 -1.43 -15.46 -2.94
CA LYS A 14 -2.43 -14.45 -3.26
C LYS A 14 -1.90 -13.52 -4.36
N PRO A 15 -2.76 -13.01 -5.26
CA PRO A 15 -2.34 -12.08 -6.30
C PRO A 15 -1.76 -10.79 -5.71
N ILE A 16 -0.59 -10.37 -6.20
CA ILE A 16 0.07 -9.13 -5.79
C ILE A 16 0.21 -8.24 -7.03
N ILE A 17 -0.27 -7.00 -6.93
CA ILE A 17 -0.11 -5.98 -7.97
C ILE A 17 0.86 -4.92 -7.44
N SER A 18 2.01 -4.78 -8.09
CA SER A 18 2.98 -3.73 -7.78
C SER A 18 2.72 -2.50 -8.64
N ILE A 19 2.51 -1.35 -8.01
CA ILE A 19 2.37 -0.06 -8.70
C ILE A 19 3.60 0.78 -8.34
N GLY A 20 4.45 1.00 -9.34
CA GLY A 20 5.68 1.78 -9.21
C GLY A 20 5.82 2.74 -10.39
N ASN A 21 6.81 3.62 -10.30
CA ASN A 21 7.21 4.48 -11.40
C ASN A 21 8.74 4.54 -11.46
N ILE A 22 9.28 4.79 -12.65
CA ILE A 22 10.73 4.86 -12.91
C ILE A 22 11.29 6.22 -12.45
N THR A 23 10.49 7.28 -12.55
CA THR A 23 10.87 8.66 -12.16
C THR A 23 10.46 9.01 -10.72
N SER A 24 11.32 9.79 -10.06
CA SER A 24 11.02 10.46 -8.78
C SER A 24 10.14 11.69 -9.06
N GLY A 25 8.99 11.81 -8.39
CA GLY A 25 8.04 12.91 -8.57
C GLY A 25 6.57 12.48 -8.70
N GLY A 26 5.69 13.48 -8.81
CA GLY A 26 4.23 13.35 -8.91
C GLY A 26 3.79 12.67 -10.20
N THR A 27 3.70 11.35 -10.16
CA THR A 27 3.67 10.47 -11.36
C THR A 27 2.37 9.68 -11.46
N GLY A 28 1.30 10.22 -10.87
CA GLY A 28 -0.04 9.61 -10.94
C GLY A 28 -0.19 8.27 -10.20
N LYS A 29 0.82 7.81 -9.46
CA LYS A 29 0.76 6.54 -8.70
C LYS A 29 -0.42 6.52 -7.74
N THR A 30 -0.58 7.54 -6.91
CA THR A 30 -1.65 7.61 -5.91
C THR A 30 -3.04 7.58 -6.56
N PRO A 31 -3.34 8.41 -7.58
CA PRO A 31 -4.57 8.27 -8.37
C PRO A 31 -4.77 6.87 -8.97
N MET A 32 -3.73 6.25 -9.52
CA MET A 32 -3.81 4.92 -10.12
C MET A 32 -4.12 3.83 -9.08
N VAL A 33 -3.49 3.90 -7.90
CA VAL A 33 -3.77 2.98 -6.78
C VAL A 33 -5.22 3.09 -6.35
N ILE A 34 -5.73 4.32 -6.18
CA ILE A 34 -7.13 4.58 -5.81
C ILE A 34 -8.08 4.01 -6.86
N TYR A 35 -7.85 4.35 -8.14
CA TYR A 35 -8.67 3.86 -9.26
C TYR A 35 -8.71 2.33 -9.31
N LEU A 36 -7.55 1.68 -9.25
CA LEU A 36 -7.47 0.22 -9.32
C LEU A 36 -8.15 -0.44 -8.13
N ALA A 37 -7.96 0.09 -6.92
CA ALA A 37 -8.58 -0.43 -5.71
C ALA A 37 -10.12 -0.35 -5.79
N GLN A 38 -10.66 0.78 -6.27
CA GLN A 38 -12.09 0.94 -6.52
C GLN A 38 -12.59 -0.01 -7.61
N LEU A 39 -11.89 -0.12 -8.74
CA LEU A 39 -12.25 -1.02 -9.84
C LEU A 39 -12.28 -2.49 -9.40
N LEU A 40 -11.34 -2.91 -8.55
CA LEU A 40 -11.33 -4.26 -8.00
C LEU A 40 -12.54 -4.47 -7.06
N GLN A 41 -12.88 -3.45 -6.26
CA GLN A 41 -14.05 -3.48 -5.39
C GLN A 41 -15.36 -3.58 -6.19
N THR A 42 -15.52 -2.81 -7.28
CA THR A 42 -16.72 -2.91 -8.14
C THR A 42 -16.84 -4.27 -8.82
N LYS A 43 -15.72 -4.96 -9.04
CA LYS A 43 -15.66 -6.36 -9.50
C LYS A 43 -15.82 -7.39 -8.37
N GLY A 44 -16.26 -6.98 -7.18
CA GLY A 44 -16.51 -7.86 -6.04
C GLY A 44 -15.25 -8.43 -5.38
N LYS A 45 -14.06 -7.88 -5.66
CA LYS A 45 -12.81 -8.28 -5.03
C LYS A 45 -12.59 -7.51 -3.72
N LYS A 46 -11.73 -8.03 -2.86
CA LYS A 46 -11.37 -7.45 -1.55
C LYS A 46 -9.88 -7.03 -1.55
N PRO A 47 -9.53 -5.92 -2.23
CA PRO A 47 -8.14 -5.46 -2.26
C PRO A 47 -7.70 -4.97 -0.88
N GLY A 48 -6.39 -4.98 -0.65
CA GLY A 48 -5.73 -4.28 0.44
C GLY A 48 -4.50 -3.57 -0.10
N ILE A 49 -4.13 -2.45 0.52
CA ILE A 49 -3.04 -1.59 0.05
C ILE A 49 -1.91 -1.61 1.05
N ILE A 50 -0.68 -1.77 0.54
CA ILE A 50 0.55 -1.72 1.34
C ILE A 50 1.45 -0.62 0.80
N SER A 51 1.61 0.45 1.57
CA SER A 51 2.50 1.57 1.25
C SER A 51 3.73 1.57 2.16
N ARG A 52 4.74 2.39 1.80
CA ARG A 52 5.95 2.56 2.61
C ARG A 52 5.71 3.62 3.68
N GLY A 53 4.77 4.53 3.43
CA GLY A 53 4.48 5.69 4.27
C GLY A 53 5.66 6.64 4.33
N TYR A 54 6.03 7.21 3.18
CA TYR A 54 7.12 8.19 3.11
C TYR A 54 6.81 9.40 4.01
N GLY A 55 7.81 9.90 4.74
CA GLY A 55 7.66 11.04 5.65
C GLY A 55 6.93 10.73 6.97
N ARG A 56 6.50 9.49 7.21
CA ARG A 56 5.85 9.11 8.48
C ARG A 56 6.85 9.08 9.64
N LYS A 57 6.35 9.34 10.85
CA LYS A 57 7.09 9.23 12.12
C LYS A 57 7.06 7.82 12.72
N SER A 58 6.10 6.99 12.33
CA SER A 58 6.03 5.59 12.79
C SER A 58 7.10 4.72 12.13
N GLN A 59 7.46 3.61 12.77
CA GLN A 59 8.37 2.61 12.22
C GLN A 59 7.70 1.24 12.19
N GLY A 60 8.12 0.38 11.27
CA GLY A 60 7.59 -0.98 11.17
C GLY A 60 6.17 -1.03 10.61
N LEU A 61 5.46 -2.11 10.90
CA LEU A 61 4.11 -2.30 10.40
C LEU A 61 3.12 -1.46 11.20
N GLN A 62 2.35 -0.63 10.52
CA GLN A 62 1.28 0.16 11.12
C GLN A 62 0.02 0.07 10.26
N VAL A 63 -1.13 -0.14 10.91
CA VAL A 63 -2.43 -0.09 10.25
C VAL A 63 -2.88 1.37 10.16
N VAL A 64 -3.16 1.83 8.94
CA VAL A 64 -3.68 3.18 8.68
C VAL A 64 -5.19 3.16 8.61
N HIS A 65 -5.75 2.18 7.90
CA HIS A 65 -7.18 1.96 7.74
C HIS A 65 -7.45 0.45 7.88
N ASP A 66 -8.37 0.05 8.76
CA ASP A 66 -8.67 -1.38 9.00
C ASP A 66 -9.74 -1.95 8.04
N GLY A 67 -10.23 -1.12 7.13
CA GLY A 67 -11.32 -1.43 6.22
C GLY A 67 -12.69 -0.97 6.72
N LYS A 68 -12.76 -0.39 7.92
CA LYS A 68 -13.97 0.22 8.51
C LYS A 68 -13.75 1.66 8.94
N LYS A 69 -12.57 1.96 9.50
CA LYS A 69 -12.19 3.29 9.96
C LYS A 69 -10.69 3.54 9.81
N ILE A 70 -10.33 4.81 9.80
CA ILE A 70 -8.95 5.27 9.92
C ILE A 70 -8.49 5.06 11.38
N ILE A 71 -7.32 4.45 11.56
CA ILE A 71 -6.72 4.13 12.86
C ILE A 71 -5.49 4.99 13.17
N ALA A 72 -4.70 5.34 12.14
CA ALA A 72 -3.49 6.13 12.31
C ALA A 72 -3.71 7.60 11.93
N SER A 73 -3.03 8.51 12.64
CA SER A 73 -2.94 9.91 12.25
C SER A 73 -2.04 10.09 11.01
N VAL A 74 -2.08 11.27 10.38
CA VAL A 74 -1.25 11.59 9.23
C VAL A 74 0.25 11.49 9.56
N GLU A 75 0.66 11.88 10.77
CA GLU A 75 2.06 11.79 11.21
C GLU A 75 2.53 10.33 11.30
N LEU A 76 1.64 9.41 11.67
CA LEU A 76 1.96 7.99 11.79
C LEU A 76 1.84 7.26 10.45
N ALA A 77 0.96 7.70 9.55
CA ALA A 77 0.73 7.06 8.26
C ALA A 77 1.62 7.60 7.13
N GLY A 78 1.96 8.88 7.18
CA GLY A 78 2.46 9.67 6.05
C GLY A 78 1.30 10.21 5.20
N ASP A 79 1.59 11.23 4.39
CA ASP A 79 0.56 11.98 3.65
C ASP A 79 -0.18 11.11 2.62
N GLU A 80 0.54 10.37 1.78
CA GLU A 80 -0.09 9.55 0.73
C GLU A 80 -0.99 8.43 1.29
N PRO A 81 -0.55 7.61 2.28
CA PRO A 81 -1.42 6.58 2.84
C PRO A 81 -2.62 7.15 3.59
N PHE A 82 -2.44 8.28 4.28
CA PHE A 82 -3.53 8.95 4.98
C PHE A 82 -4.56 9.51 3.99
N LEU A 83 -4.11 10.13 2.88
CA LEU A 83 -4.99 10.58 1.80
C LEU A 83 -5.78 9.41 1.21
N MET A 84 -5.11 8.30 0.87
CA MET A 84 -5.78 7.10 0.36
C MET A 84 -6.81 6.55 1.36
N ALA A 85 -6.51 6.59 2.65
CA ALA A 85 -7.42 6.14 3.71
C ALA A 85 -8.68 6.98 3.84
N ASN A 86 -8.59 8.29 3.59
CA ASN A 86 -9.75 9.18 3.58
C ASN A 86 -10.66 8.95 2.34
N ILE A 87 -10.07 8.57 1.22
CA ILE A 87 -10.82 8.32 -0.04
C ILE A 87 -11.40 6.90 -0.05
N LEU A 88 -10.64 5.90 0.39
CA LEU A 88 -10.97 4.48 0.29
C LEU A 88 -11.55 3.93 1.60
N LYS A 89 -12.73 4.42 1.99
CA LYS A 89 -13.38 4.16 3.29
C LYS A 89 -13.63 2.69 3.66
N ASN A 90 -13.55 1.78 2.70
CA ASN A 90 -13.85 0.35 2.89
C ASN A 90 -12.68 -0.56 2.48
N ILE A 91 -11.46 -0.02 2.37
CA ILE A 91 -10.28 -0.76 1.91
C ILE A 91 -9.20 -0.71 3.00
N PRO A 92 -8.67 -1.85 3.45
CA PRO A 92 -7.59 -1.87 4.42
C PRO A 92 -6.30 -1.31 3.81
N ILE A 93 -5.66 -0.42 4.54
CA ILE A 93 -4.41 0.24 4.16
C ILE A 93 -3.43 0.10 5.32
N ILE A 94 -2.26 -0.45 5.02
CA ILE A 94 -1.16 -0.58 5.96
C ILE A 94 0.10 0.10 5.41
N VAL A 95 0.98 0.50 6.31
CA VAL A 95 2.32 1.02 5.98
C VAL A 95 3.38 0.14 6.62
N SER A 96 4.43 -0.18 5.85
CA SER A 96 5.57 -0.97 6.31
C SER A 96 6.78 -0.75 5.41
N GLU A 97 7.99 -0.62 5.96
CA GLU A 97 9.22 -0.59 5.16
C GLU A 97 9.49 -1.95 4.48
N ASN A 98 9.04 -3.03 5.11
CA ASN A 98 9.21 -4.39 4.62
C ASN A 98 7.88 -4.91 4.05
N ARG A 99 7.75 -4.86 2.72
CA ARG A 99 6.55 -5.36 2.03
C ARG A 99 6.24 -6.81 2.32
N ILE A 100 7.25 -7.67 2.48
CA ILE A 100 7.03 -9.08 2.79
C ILE A 100 6.32 -9.24 4.14
N LYS A 101 6.72 -8.46 5.15
CA LYS A 101 6.05 -8.44 6.46
C LYS A 101 4.62 -7.92 6.35
N GLY A 102 4.38 -6.86 5.56
CA GLY A 102 3.03 -6.32 5.37
C GLY A 102 2.10 -7.26 4.59
N ILE A 103 2.63 -8.12 3.72
CA ILE A 103 1.83 -9.07 2.95
C ILE A 103 1.44 -10.28 3.81
N LYS A 104 2.23 -10.68 4.81
CA LYS A 104 1.90 -11.79 5.71
C LYS A 104 0.73 -11.43 6.62
#